data_AF-A0A9D5HX58-F1
#
_entry.id   AF-A0A9D5HX58-F1
#
_cell.length_a   1.000
_cell.length_b   1.000
_cell.length_c   1.000
_cell.angle_alpha   90.00
_cell.angle_beta   90.00
_cell.angle_gamma   90.00
#
_symmetry.space_group_name_H-M   'P 1'
#
loop_
_entity.id
_entity.type
_entity.pdbx_description
1 polymer ?
#
loop_
_entity_poly.entity_id
_entity_poly.type
_entity_poly.pdbx_seq_one_letter_code
_entity_poly.pdbx_strand_id
1 'polypeptide(L)'
;MSQLRLRERLIWGETGEEALKASRVLILGFSILASELAVSLVSSGIIDIVLVDDGVAAEEDYGVCLGLDGEISDVVNRPKVQLLKEYLLGLQAGARVECILESPESYLENIRDFSSKLPVMRYDAVVCCNLPGMIVEAVYGLASRCHGISSPFILNLKSRGHLGQYQIYSVESSVITFDLSPEAKNLANLYGLQLCRPFESLIRASCQIDLQELESGSECLREHLSKIPFPLLLVHIGVGSGLFGDSGLNSNKEGFLRTFQQNLEQIFKDYEYPNYCEARRYQNLIFSEPERPFGCQLFQIMESQKRHSCIDGPSLNRRSFSPINQRYRVVLGWIHSFLNDFGRLPVSKKLPEMHCDTLTYLQLQKLYDQQYHQDVSQILDKYSRGTDSSMFGQDVHITPELIQFICDHLYCLRYVEFKNASFRWGELSGGDDRVDPSLGKRLIEAFLDDQESGEQQLVEFLFLDFLDYFLAERPGARSPEALLAEFRGYLGTLGLDHVRIPSELVQR
;
A
#
# COMPACT_ATOMS: atom_id res chain seq x y z
N MET A 1 12.58 -12.79 25.24
CA MET A 1 12.21 -11.62 24.41
C MET A 1 11.41 -11.98 23.15
N SER A 2 11.49 -13.20 22.59
CA SER A 2 10.77 -13.58 21.35
C SER A 2 9.25 -13.75 21.48
N GLN A 3 8.68 -13.84 22.69
CA GLN A 3 7.25 -14.04 22.89
C GLN A 3 6.41 -12.75 22.91
N LEU A 4 7.03 -11.58 23.09
CA LEU A 4 6.28 -10.32 23.32
C LEU A 4 5.53 -9.82 22.07
N ARG A 5 5.96 -10.22 20.86
CA ARG A 5 5.44 -9.69 19.58
C ARG A 5 4.78 -10.73 18.70
N LEU A 6 4.32 -11.84 19.29
CA LEU A 6 3.70 -12.94 18.53
C LEU A 6 2.48 -12.50 17.72
N ARG A 7 1.65 -11.59 18.27
CA ARG A 7 0.45 -11.09 17.58
C ARG A 7 0.79 -10.21 16.37
N GLU A 8 1.73 -9.29 16.53
CA GLU A 8 2.23 -8.42 15.47
C GLU A 8 2.89 -9.21 14.34
N ARG A 9 3.66 -10.25 14.69
CA ARG A 9 4.29 -11.15 13.73
C ARG A 9 3.26 -11.90 12.86
N LEU A 10 2.03 -12.10 13.33
CA LEU A 10 0.96 -12.68 12.49
C LEU A 10 0.51 -11.73 11.38
N ILE A 11 0.70 -10.42 11.55
CA ILE A 11 0.28 -9.39 10.60
C ILE A 11 1.35 -9.20 9.52
N TRP A 12 2.58 -8.84 9.92
CA TRP A 12 3.66 -8.48 8.98
C TRP A 12 4.78 -9.53 8.84
N GLY A 13 4.70 -10.65 9.56
CA GLY A 13 5.69 -11.73 9.47
C GLY A 13 7.06 -11.37 10.06
N GLU A 14 8.01 -12.29 9.92
CA GLU A 14 9.39 -12.10 10.40
C GLU A 14 10.13 -11.02 9.61
N THR A 15 9.98 -11.01 8.28
CA THR A 15 10.58 -9.99 7.40
C THR A 15 10.08 -8.59 7.72
N GLY A 16 8.79 -8.42 8.01
CA GLY A 16 8.24 -7.13 8.43
C GLY A 16 8.77 -6.68 9.78
N GLU A 17 8.93 -7.60 10.74
CA GLU A 17 9.54 -7.29 12.04
C GLU A 17 11.02 -6.88 11.91
N GLU A 18 11.79 -7.53 11.04
CA GLU A 18 13.17 -7.13 10.73
C GLU A 18 13.22 -5.75 10.07
N ALA A 19 12.33 -5.48 9.11
CA ALA A 19 12.22 -4.18 8.47
C ALA A 19 11.92 -3.08 9.49
N LEU A 20 10.94 -3.29 10.38
CA LEU A 20 10.60 -2.33 11.44
C LEU A 20 11.78 -2.05 12.37
N LYS A 21 12.56 -3.06 12.76
CA LYS A 21 13.76 -2.88 13.60
C LYS A 21 14.90 -2.16 12.88
N ALA A 22 14.97 -2.27 11.56
CA ALA A 22 15.96 -1.57 10.75
C ALA A 22 15.53 -0.13 10.41
N SER A 23 14.24 0.18 10.53
CA SER A 23 13.69 1.49 10.18
C SER A 23 14.17 2.60 11.12
N ARG A 24 14.43 3.78 10.52
CA ARG A 24 14.71 5.03 11.24
C ARG A 24 13.68 6.09 10.91
N VAL A 25 13.05 6.67 11.94
CA VAL A 25 11.98 7.66 11.79
C VAL A 25 12.39 9.00 12.39
N LEU A 26 12.21 10.09 11.64
CA LEU A 26 12.38 11.47 12.12
C LEU A 26 11.00 12.04 12.46
N ILE A 27 10.83 12.56 13.68
CA ILE A 27 9.62 13.25 14.13
C ILE A 27 9.98 14.71 14.41
N LEU A 28 9.33 15.63 13.70
CA LEU A 28 9.51 17.07 13.80
C LEU A 28 8.29 17.69 14.51
N GLY A 29 8.55 18.48 15.53
CA GLY A 29 7.52 19.13 16.34
C GLY A 29 6.98 18.22 17.43
N PHE A 30 6.92 18.73 18.66
CA PHE A 30 6.33 18.02 19.78
C PHE A 30 4.87 18.38 19.97
N SER A 31 4.03 17.35 20.15
CA SER A 31 2.61 17.47 20.50
C SER A 31 2.11 16.15 21.08
N ILE A 32 0.85 16.11 21.50
CA ILE A 32 0.18 14.86 21.89
C ILE A 32 0.32 13.81 20.77
N LEU A 33 0.14 14.23 19.50
CA LEU A 33 0.32 13.37 18.33
C LEU A 33 1.74 12.79 18.25
N ALA A 34 2.76 13.61 18.49
CA ALA A 34 4.15 13.15 18.45
C ALA A 34 4.42 12.11 19.55
N SER A 35 3.87 12.33 20.74
CA SER A 35 4.01 11.38 21.87
C SER A 35 3.31 10.05 21.61
N GLU A 36 2.04 10.08 21.21
CA GLU A 36 1.23 8.90 20.85
C GLU A 36 1.86 8.11 19.70
N LEU A 37 2.31 8.82 18.66
CA LEU A 37 3.01 8.23 17.53
C LEU A 37 4.29 7.54 17.98
N ALA A 38 5.17 8.22 18.71
CA ALA A 38 6.46 7.68 19.10
C ALA A 38 6.29 6.43 19.99
N VAL A 39 5.34 6.46 20.94
CA VAL A 39 5.00 5.29 21.78
C VAL A 39 4.49 4.13 20.92
N SER A 40 3.60 4.40 19.96
CA SER A 40 3.07 3.39 19.05
C SER A 40 4.15 2.77 18.16
N LEU A 41 5.07 3.58 17.62
CA LEU A 41 6.17 3.12 16.78
C LEU A 41 7.14 2.23 17.58
N VAL A 42 7.55 2.66 18.78
CA VAL A 42 8.44 1.87 19.66
C VAL A 42 7.79 0.56 20.06
N SER A 43 6.51 0.61 20.46
CA SER A 43 5.75 -0.58 20.85
C SER A 43 5.60 -1.58 19.71
N SER A 44 5.41 -1.07 18.47
CA SER A 44 5.34 -1.90 17.25
C SER A 44 6.69 -2.47 16.83
N GLY A 45 7.79 -2.00 17.42
CA GLY A 45 9.12 -2.57 17.21
C GLY A 45 10.11 -1.73 16.43
N ILE A 46 9.77 -0.48 16.09
CA ILE A 46 10.72 0.48 15.53
C ILE A 46 11.62 0.95 16.66
N ILE A 47 12.93 0.85 16.46
CA ILE A 47 13.91 1.08 17.52
C ILE A 47 14.78 2.30 17.29
N ASP A 48 14.69 3.00 16.17
CA ASP A 48 15.53 4.17 15.87
C ASP A 48 14.65 5.38 15.55
N ILE A 49 14.55 6.30 16.51
CA ILE A 49 13.71 7.50 16.43
C ILE A 49 14.56 8.73 16.70
N VAL A 50 14.40 9.76 15.86
CA VAL A 50 14.97 11.09 16.05
C VAL A 50 13.84 12.06 16.32
N LEU A 51 13.88 12.73 17.47
CA LEU A 51 12.92 13.74 17.90
C LEU A 51 13.56 15.12 17.79
N VAL A 52 12.90 16.05 17.10
CA VAL A 52 13.37 17.44 16.94
C VAL A 52 12.29 18.40 17.41
N ASP A 53 12.58 19.09 18.51
CA ASP A 53 11.74 20.13 19.09
C ASP A 53 12.52 20.88 20.18
N ASP A 54 12.28 22.17 20.32
CA ASP A 54 12.84 23.03 21.37
C ASP A 54 11.82 23.35 22.49
N GLY A 55 10.62 22.80 22.40
CA GLY A 55 9.54 22.98 23.36
C GLY A 55 9.90 22.47 24.76
N VAL A 56 9.51 23.26 25.74
CA VAL A 56 9.65 22.95 27.16
C VAL A 56 8.27 22.63 27.72
N ALA A 57 8.19 21.59 28.57
CA ALA A 57 6.93 21.16 29.16
C ALA A 57 6.34 22.25 30.07
N ALA A 58 5.10 22.63 29.79
CA ALA A 58 4.27 23.50 30.60
C ALA A 58 3.30 22.67 31.46
N GLU A 59 2.62 23.31 32.41
CA GLU A 59 1.62 22.65 33.26
C GLU A 59 0.45 22.07 32.46
N GLU A 60 0.13 22.64 31.30
CA GLU A 60 -0.92 22.16 30.39
C GLU A 60 -0.56 20.88 29.63
N ASP A 61 0.74 20.58 29.48
CA ASP A 61 1.20 19.34 28.84
C ASP A 61 1.11 18.14 29.79
N TYR A 62 1.13 18.40 31.10
CA TYR A 62 1.17 17.38 32.15
C TYR A 62 -0.13 16.57 32.18
N GLY A 63 0.00 15.24 32.10
CA GLY A 63 -1.15 14.31 32.11
C GLY A 63 -1.97 14.33 30.82
N VAL A 64 -1.55 15.06 29.80
CA VAL A 64 -2.19 15.09 28.47
C VAL A 64 -1.32 14.37 27.43
N CYS A 65 -0.01 14.64 27.41
CA CYS A 65 0.92 13.95 26.51
C CYS A 65 1.48 12.68 27.15
N LEU A 66 1.49 11.57 26.40
CA LEU A 66 2.11 10.33 26.88
C LEU A 66 3.61 10.52 27.15
N GLY A 67 4.07 10.03 28.31
CA GLY A 67 5.47 10.12 28.71
C GLY A 67 5.87 11.46 29.34
N LEU A 68 4.93 12.38 29.53
CA LEU A 68 5.08 13.56 30.38
C LEU A 68 4.32 13.35 31.69
N ASP A 69 4.59 12.20 32.33
CA ASP A 69 3.98 11.73 33.57
C ASP A 69 4.99 11.76 34.72
N GLY A 70 4.54 11.94 35.97
CA GLY A 70 5.42 11.95 37.16
C GLY A 70 5.02 13.00 38.19
N GLU A 71 5.97 13.50 38.98
CA GLU A 71 5.73 14.71 39.78
C GLU A 71 5.80 15.94 38.86
N ILE A 72 4.87 16.89 39.02
CA ILE A 72 4.80 18.11 38.19
C ILE A 72 6.14 18.87 38.19
N SER A 73 6.84 18.89 39.34
CA SER A 73 8.16 19.50 39.50
C SER A 73 9.26 18.86 38.64
N ASP A 74 9.11 17.58 38.30
CA ASP A 74 10.08 16.82 37.50
C ASP A 74 9.78 16.86 36.01
N VAL A 75 8.62 17.41 35.62
CA VAL A 75 8.15 17.52 34.23
C VAL A 75 8.26 18.96 33.75
N VAL A 76 7.67 19.90 34.48
CA VAL A 76 7.59 21.31 34.06
C VAL A 76 8.98 21.94 33.95
N ASN A 77 9.19 22.79 32.96
CA ASN A 77 10.46 23.43 32.63
C ASN A 77 11.57 22.49 32.09
N ARG A 78 11.25 21.24 31.76
CA ARG A 78 12.17 20.34 31.05
C ARG A 78 11.83 20.21 29.57
N PRO A 79 12.82 19.94 28.68
CA PRO A 79 12.56 19.72 27.26
C PRO A 79 11.63 18.53 27.02
N LYS A 80 10.54 18.73 26.27
CA LYS A 80 9.49 17.72 26.06
C LYS A 80 10.04 16.45 25.42
N VAL A 81 10.92 16.60 24.42
CA VAL A 81 11.55 15.46 23.72
C VAL A 81 12.46 14.62 24.60
N GLN A 82 13.08 15.21 25.64
CA GLN A 82 13.91 14.46 26.59
C GLN A 82 13.05 13.62 27.54
N LEU A 83 11.96 14.19 28.03
CA LEU A 83 10.97 13.47 28.85
C LEU A 83 10.40 12.27 28.08
N LEU A 84 9.96 12.50 26.84
CA LEU A 84 9.47 11.42 25.99
C LEU A 84 10.55 10.36 25.74
N LYS A 85 11.81 10.75 25.52
CA LYS A 85 12.92 9.79 25.40
C LYS A 85 13.07 8.92 26.65
N GLU A 86 13.02 9.50 27.85
CA GLU A 86 13.10 8.75 29.11
C GLU A 86 11.96 7.73 29.21
N TYR A 87 10.74 8.14 28.86
CA TYR A 87 9.59 7.26 28.82
C TYR A 87 9.73 6.10 27.81
N LEU A 88 10.15 6.40 26.57
CA LEU A 88 10.34 5.40 25.52
C LEU A 88 11.43 4.38 25.87
N LEU A 89 12.51 4.82 26.53
CA LEU A 89 13.56 3.93 27.04
C LEU A 89 13.06 3.04 28.19
N GLY A 90 12.13 3.55 29.01
CA GLY A 90 11.43 2.76 30.02
C GLY A 90 10.52 1.68 29.42
N LEU A 91 9.84 1.99 28.31
CA LEU A 91 9.02 1.01 27.58
C LEU A 91 9.86 -0.06 26.88
N GLN A 92 10.93 0.34 26.20
CA GLN A 92 11.79 -0.56 25.45
C GLN A 92 13.26 -0.16 25.58
N ALA A 93 13.98 -0.83 26.48
CA ALA A 93 15.40 -0.57 26.76
C ALA A 93 16.33 -0.69 25.53
N GLY A 94 15.88 -1.33 24.44
CA GLY A 94 16.62 -1.43 23.18
C GLY A 94 16.36 -0.31 22.18
N ALA A 95 15.51 0.67 22.50
CA ALA A 95 15.25 1.81 21.63
C ALA A 95 16.45 2.79 21.63
N ARG A 96 16.84 3.24 20.44
CA ARG A 96 17.75 4.35 20.18
C ARG A 96 16.89 5.58 19.89
N VAL A 97 16.80 6.47 20.88
CA VAL A 97 16.09 7.74 20.75
C VAL A 97 17.11 8.89 20.79
N GLU A 98 17.22 9.61 19.69
CA GLU A 98 18.01 10.83 19.56
C GLU A 98 17.10 12.05 19.75
N CYS A 99 17.56 13.04 20.50
CA CYS A 99 16.82 14.28 20.73
C CYS A 99 17.67 15.46 20.27
N ILE A 100 17.10 16.29 19.41
CA ILE A 100 17.71 17.52 18.91
C ILE A 100 16.89 18.69 19.47
N LEU A 101 17.52 19.51 20.28
CA LEU A 101 16.90 20.64 20.99
C LEU A 101 16.95 21.91 20.14
N GLU A 102 16.33 21.85 18.98
CA GLU A 102 16.21 22.95 18.03
C GLU A 102 14.76 23.03 17.56
N SER A 103 14.28 24.25 17.27
CA SER A 103 12.97 24.39 16.62
C SER A 103 13.02 23.69 15.26
N PRO A 104 11.92 23.09 14.78
CA PRO A 104 11.87 22.46 13.47
C PRO A 104 12.36 23.37 12.32
N GLU A 105 12.05 24.66 12.38
CA GLU A 105 12.52 25.67 11.42
C GLU A 105 14.03 25.82 11.47
N SER A 106 14.58 26.04 12.66
CA SER A 106 16.03 26.23 12.88
C SER A 106 16.81 25.01 12.45
N TYR A 107 16.30 23.81 12.75
CA TYR A 107 16.89 22.54 12.33
C TYR A 107 16.97 22.41 10.80
N LEU A 108 15.89 22.77 10.09
CA LEU A 108 15.86 22.71 8.62
C LEU A 108 16.77 23.77 7.99
N GLU A 109 16.85 24.97 8.56
CA GLU A 109 17.80 26.00 8.14
C GLU A 109 19.25 25.54 8.31
N ASN A 110 19.58 24.99 9.48
CA ASN A 110 20.89 24.40 9.75
C ASN A 110 21.24 23.30 8.76
N ILE A 111 20.31 22.37 8.50
CA ILE A 111 20.53 21.31 7.50
C ILE A 111 20.76 21.90 6.13
N ARG A 112 19.95 22.90 5.72
CA ARG A 112 20.06 23.54 4.41
C ARG A 112 21.42 24.20 4.23
N ASP A 113 21.86 24.99 5.20
CA ASP A 113 23.09 25.79 5.13
C ASP A 113 24.35 24.93 5.19
N PHE A 114 24.30 23.85 5.96
CA PHE A 114 25.43 22.92 6.12
C PHE A 114 25.32 21.65 5.27
N SER A 115 24.32 21.54 4.40
CA SER A 115 24.06 20.34 3.55
C SER A 115 25.26 19.91 2.70
N SER A 116 26.11 20.85 2.29
CA SER A 116 27.34 20.57 1.53
C SER A 116 28.48 19.95 2.38
N LYS A 117 28.39 20.06 3.70
CA LYS A 117 29.42 19.64 4.67
C LYS A 117 28.99 18.46 5.54
N LEU A 118 27.69 18.28 5.78
CA LEU A 118 27.17 17.15 6.54
C LEU A 118 26.86 15.94 5.65
N PRO A 119 27.01 14.71 6.18
CA PRO A 119 26.49 13.53 5.51
C PRO A 119 24.96 13.61 5.42
N VAL A 120 24.40 13.10 4.33
CA VAL A 120 22.95 12.99 4.16
C VAL A 120 22.40 11.98 5.17
N MET A 121 21.49 12.44 6.03
CA MET A 121 20.80 11.60 6.99
C MET A 121 19.65 10.87 6.31
N ARG A 122 19.66 9.54 6.44
CA ARG A 122 18.65 8.67 5.85
C ARG A 122 17.59 8.31 6.88
N TYR A 123 16.34 8.49 6.48
CA TYR A 123 15.15 8.12 7.22
C TYR A 123 14.23 7.31 6.31
N ASP A 124 13.49 6.36 6.87
CA ASP A 124 12.47 5.60 6.14
C ASP A 124 11.14 6.36 6.10
N ALA A 125 10.89 7.19 7.11
CA ALA A 125 9.80 8.15 7.15
C ALA A 125 10.20 9.41 7.93
N VAL A 126 9.70 10.56 7.49
CA VAL A 126 9.74 11.82 8.24
C VAL A 126 8.31 12.19 8.59
N VAL A 127 8.05 12.51 9.85
CA VAL A 127 6.71 12.86 10.34
C VAL A 127 6.73 14.26 10.92
N CYS A 128 5.89 15.14 10.39
CA CYS A 128 5.69 16.51 10.83
C CYS A 128 4.41 16.53 11.68
N CYS A 129 4.53 16.88 12.97
CA CYS A 129 3.39 16.87 13.89
C CYS A 129 2.97 18.30 14.24
N ASN A 130 1.73 18.67 13.88
CA ASN A 130 1.15 20.00 14.09
C ASN A 130 2.01 21.14 13.52
N LEU A 131 2.76 20.88 12.43
CA LEU A 131 3.61 21.87 11.79
C LEU A 131 2.89 22.57 10.63
N PRO A 132 3.10 23.88 10.43
CA PRO A 132 2.60 24.60 9.28
C PRO A 132 3.06 24.00 7.95
N GLY A 133 2.20 24.07 6.93
CA GLY A 133 2.48 23.53 5.59
C GLY A 133 3.78 24.03 4.94
N MET A 134 4.24 25.24 5.27
CA MET A 134 5.54 25.77 4.80
C MET A 134 6.74 24.95 5.28
N ILE A 135 6.67 24.42 6.51
CA ILE A 135 7.74 23.59 7.07
C ILE A 135 7.72 22.23 6.39
N VAL A 136 6.53 21.65 6.20
CA VAL A 136 6.34 20.37 5.49
C VAL A 136 6.87 20.47 4.05
N GLU A 137 6.59 21.59 3.36
CA GLU A 137 7.13 21.87 2.03
C GLU A 137 8.66 21.98 2.04
N ALA A 138 9.25 22.65 3.04
CA ALA A 138 10.70 22.73 3.18
C ALA A 138 11.32 21.34 3.39
N VAL A 139 10.73 20.50 4.25
CA VAL A 139 11.14 19.10 4.47
C VAL A 139 11.09 18.31 3.16
N TYR A 140 10.00 18.41 2.40
CA TYR A 140 9.87 17.77 1.10
C TYR A 140 10.89 18.27 0.08
N GLY A 141 11.13 19.59 0.05
CA GLY A 141 12.13 20.22 -0.82
C GLY A 141 13.56 19.72 -0.52
N LEU A 142 13.89 19.51 0.75
CA LEU A 142 15.18 18.94 1.16
C LEU A 142 15.27 17.44 0.80
N ALA A 143 14.23 16.66 1.13
CA ALA A 143 14.18 15.23 0.86
C ALA A 143 14.27 14.92 -0.64
N SER A 144 13.49 15.62 -1.47
CA SER A 144 13.48 15.45 -2.94
C SER A 144 14.81 15.75 -3.61
N ARG A 145 15.62 16.64 -3.01
CA ARG A 145 16.97 16.98 -3.50
C ARG A 145 18.07 16.15 -2.84
N CYS A 146 17.74 15.26 -1.91
CA CYS A 146 18.71 14.58 -1.03
C CYS A 146 19.62 15.57 -0.27
N HIS A 147 19.14 16.75 0.08
CA HIS A 147 19.94 17.78 0.75
C HIS A 147 19.83 17.61 2.26
N GLY A 148 20.77 16.87 2.86
CA GLY A 148 20.86 16.62 4.30
C GLY A 148 19.80 15.68 4.87
N ILE A 149 18.59 15.65 4.30
CA ILE A 149 17.54 14.66 4.57
C ILE A 149 17.32 13.79 3.33
N SER A 150 17.20 12.49 3.51
CA SER A 150 16.77 11.54 2.48
C SER A 150 15.70 10.63 3.05
N SER A 151 14.46 10.80 2.59
CA SER A 151 13.31 9.95 2.97
C SER A 151 12.37 9.73 1.79
N PRO A 152 11.86 8.50 1.57
CA PRO A 152 10.85 8.24 0.55
C PRO A 152 9.46 8.76 0.95
N PHE A 153 9.17 8.90 2.24
CA PHE A 153 7.86 9.31 2.77
C PHE A 153 7.96 10.47 3.75
N ILE A 154 7.05 11.41 3.60
CA ILE A 154 6.84 12.54 4.49
C ILE A 154 5.37 12.55 4.89
N LEU A 155 5.11 12.44 6.18
CA LEU A 155 3.77 12.41 6.75
C LEU A 155 3.54 13.73 7.46
N ASN A 156 2.44 14.41 7.17
CA ASN A 156 1.99 15.59 7.89
C ASN A 156 0.79 15.17 8.74
N LEU A 157 0.91 15.28 10.06
CA LEU A 157 -0.14 14.93 11.01
C LEU A 157 -0.60 16.20 11.73
N LYS A 158 -1.90 16.46 11.73
CA LYS A 158 -2.49 17.59 12.45
C LYS A 158 -3.62 17.10 13.35
N SER A 159 -3.71 17.70 14.53
CA SER A 159 -4.82 17.53 15.46
C SER A 159 -5.16 18.85 16.10
N ARG A 160 -6.41 19.28 15.96
CA ARG A 160 -6.97 20.48 16.61
C ARG A 160 -8.39 20.18 17.06
N GLY A 161 -8.65 20.35 18.36
CA GLY A 161 -9.94 20.01 18.95
C GLY A 161 -10.27 18.54 18.70
N HIS A 162 -11.42 18.29 18.08
CA HIS A 162 -11.85 16.94 17.70
C HIS A 162 -11.44 16.52 16.28
N LEU A 163 -10.81 17.42 15.52
CA LEU A 163 -10.43 17.17 14.13
C LEU A 163 -9.00 16.65 14.04
N GLY A 164 -8.84 15.53 13.32
CA GLY A 164 -7.56 14.95 12.97
C GLY A 164 -7.38 14.91 11.46
N GLN A 165 -6.18 15.25 10.98
CA GLN A 165 -5.82 15.20 9.57
C GLN A 165 -4.47 14.51 9.42
N TYR A 166 -4.35 13.68 8.39
CA TYR A 166 -3.05 13.19 7.93
C TYR A 166 -2.92 13.37 6.42
N GLN A 167 -1.72 13.70 5.97
CA GLN A 167 -1.36 13.78 4.56
C GLN A 167 -0.03 13.02 4.36
N ILE A 168 0.06 12.26 3.29
CA ILE A 168 1.28 11.51 2.95
C ILE A 168 1.80 12.01 1.61
N TYR A 169 3.04 12.47 1.62
CA TYR A 169 3.79 12.86 0.45
C TYR A 169 4.88 11.83 0.22
N SER A 170 5.08 11.42 -1.03
CA SER A 170 6.19 10.53 -1.37
C SER A 170 7.14 11.23 -2.33
N VAL A 171 8.44 11.14 -2.08
CA VAL A 171 9.43 11.64 -3.05
C VAL A 171 9.40 10.78 -4.33
N GLU A 172 8.92 9.55 -4.23
CA GLU A 172 8.68 8.68 -5.38
C GLU A 172 7.23 8.86 -5.87
N SER A 173 7.08 9.13 -7.17
CA SER A 173 5.75 9.25 -7.80
C SER A 173 4.92 7.98 -7.71
N SER A 174 5.56 6.83 -7.53
CA SER A 174 4.89 5.54 -7.52
C SER A 174 5.59 4.52 -6.64
N VAL A 175 4.81 3.86 -5.80
CA VAL A 175 5.25 2.85 -4.86
C VAL A 175 4.58 1.52 -5.18
N ILE A 176 5.39 0.47 -5.16
CA ILE A 176 4.92 -0.91 -5.31
C ILE A 176 4.82 -1.52 -3.92
N THR A 177 3.65 -2.06 -3.61
CA THR A 177 3.39 -2.72 -2.33
C THR A 177 2.52 -3.96 -2.53
N PHE A 178 2.31 -4.73 -1.47
CA PHE A 178 1.51 -5.96 -1.47
C PHE A 178 0.45 -5.87 -0.38
N ASP A 179 -0.81 -6.06 -0.76
CA ASP A 179 -1.95 -6.13 0.15
C ASP A 179 -1.99 -7.52 0.80
N LEU A 180 -1.41 -7.62 1.99
CA LEU A 180 -1.28 -8.86 2.74
C LEU A 180 -2.46 -9.09 3.70
N SER A 181 -3.58 -8.39 3.52
CA SER A 181 -4.82 -8.64 4.27
C SER A 181 -5.33 -10.07 4.04
N PRO A 182 -6.02 -10.69 5.03
CA PRO A 182 -6.62 -12.02 4.85
C PRO A 182 -7.54 -12.10 3.63
N GLU A 183 -8.33 -11.06 3.39
CA GLU A 183 -9.27 -10.97 2.27
C GLU A 183 -8.54 -10.97 0.93
N ALA A 184 -7.51 -10.12 0.79
CA ALA A 184 -6.70 -10.06 -0.42
C ALA A 184 -5.93 -11.35 -0.66
N LYS A 185 -5.38 -11.98 0.39
CA LYS A 185 -4.70 -13.28 0.30
C LYS A 185 -5.63 -14.40 -0.18
N ASN A 186 -6.87 -14.43 0.30
CA ASN A 186 -7.86 -15.42 -0.13
C ASN A 186 -8.22 -15.24 -1.61
N LEU A 187 -8.45 -14.01 -2.05
CA LEU A 187 -8.67 -13.70 -3.47
C LEU A 187 -7.44 -14.03 -4.32
N ALA A 188 -6.24 -13.73 -3.82
CA ALA A 188 -4.98 -14.05 -4.46
C ALA A 188 -4.80 -15.55 -4.68
N ASN A 189 -5.14 -16.38 -3.70
CA ASN A 189 -5.09 -17.84 -3.84
C ASN A 189 -6.06 -18.36 -4.90
N LEU A 190 -7.25 -17.76 -5.04
CA LEU A 190 -8.23 -18.11 -6.07
C LEU A 190 -7.73 -17.74 -7.47
N TYR A 191 -7.23 -16.51 -7.68
CA TYR A 191 -6.67 -16.08 -8.96
C TYR A 191 -5.35 -16.80 -9.31
N GLY A 192 -4.59 -17.18 -8.29
CA GLY A 192 -3.36 -17.97 -8.41
C GLY A 192 -3.58 -19.40 -8.90
N LEU A 193 -4.83 -19.88 -8.96
CA LEU A 193 -5.18 -21.13 -9.61
C LEU A 193 -5.02 -21.08 -11.15
N GLN A 194 -5.01 -19.87 -11.73
CA GLN A 194 -4.87 -19.67 -13.18
C GLN A 194 -5.89 -20.48 -14.01
N LEU A 195 -7.14 -20.60 -13.54
CA LEU A 195 -8.18 -21.42 -14.21
C LEU A 195 -8.60 -20.89 -15.59
N CYS A 196 -8.35 -19.61 -15.88
CA CYS A 196 -8.57 -19.03 -17.20
C CYS A 196 -7.56 -19.55 -18.24
N ARG A 197 -6.32 -19.81 -17.80
CA ARG A 197 -5.23 -20.37 -18.61
C ARG A 197 -4.53 -21.48 -17.82
N PRO A 198 -5.19 -22.63 -17.64
CA PRO A 198 -4.67 -23.71 -16.83
C PRO A 198 -3.38 -24.25 -17.44
N PHE A 199 -2.42 -24.58 -16.58
CA PHE A 199 -1.18 -25.20 -17.02
C PHE A 199 -1.41 -26.66 -17.44
N GLU A 200 -0.54 -27.16 -18.30
CA GLU A 200 -0.71 -28.43 -19.01
C GLU A 200 -0.95 -29.63 -18.07
N SER A 201 -0.22 -29.72 -16.94
CA SER A 201 -0.42 -30.83 -16.01
C SER A 201 -1.77 -30.77 -15.26
N LEU A 202 -2.34 -29.57 -15.06
CA LEU A 202 -3.70 -29.42 -14.52
C LEU A 202 -4.76 -29.89 -15.52
N ILE A 203 -4.59 -29.54 -16.80
CA ILE A 203 -5.46 -30.01 -17.88
C ILE A 203 -5.43 -31.55 -17.92
N ARG A 204 -4.24 -32.15 -17.94
CA ARG A 204 -4.08 -33.62 -17.94
C ARG A 204 -4.75 -34.27 -16.74
N ALA A 205 -4.59 -33.70 -15.54
CA ALA A 205 -5.25 -34.21 -14.33
C ALA A 205 -6.78 -34.11 -14.44
N SER A 206 -7.30 -33.03 -15.01
CA SER A 206 -8.74 -32.87 -15.22
C SER A 206 -9.31 -33.88 -16.23
N CYS A 207 -8.56 -34.22 -17.28
CA CYS A 207 -8.98 -35.19 -18.30
C CYS A 207 -9.03 -36.63 -17.79
N GLN A 208 -8.36 -36.94 -16.67
CA GLN A 208 -8.43 -38.25 -16.03
C GLN A 208 -9.73 -38.48 -15.25
N ILE A 209 -10.52 -37.42 -15.04
CA ILE A 209 -11.85 -37.54 -14.46
C ILE A 209 -12.76 -38.14 -15.52
N ASP A 210 -13.09 -39.42 -15.38
CA ASP A 210 -14.09 -40.04 -16.23
C ASP A 210 -15.48 -39.69 -15.68
N LEU A 211 -16.17 -38.75 -16.34
CA LEU A 211 -17.55 -38.38 -16.02
C LEU A 211 -18.59 -39.34 -16.66
N GLN A 212 -18.21 -40.19 -17.62
CA GLN A 212 -19.10 -40.99 -18.46
C GLN A 212 -19.25 -42.45 -18.01
N GLU A 213 -18.25 -43.06 -17.37
CA GLU A 213 -18.40 -44.37 -16.68
C GLU A 213 -19.43 -44.32 -15.52
N LEU A 214 -19.90 -43.12 -15.15
CA LEU A 214 -20.72 -42.83 -13.95
C LEU A 214 -22.25 -42.88 -14.16
N GLU A 215 -22.74 -43.06 -15.39
CA GLU A 215 -24.20 -43.22 -15.61
C GLU A 215 -24.72 -44.63 -15.27
N SER A 216 -23.82 -45.59 -15.01
CA SER A 216 -24.15 -47.03 -14.93
C SER A 216 -24.15 -47.74 -13.57
N GLY A 217 -23.84 -47.12 -12.40
CA GLY A 217 -24.35 -47.68 -11.12
C GLY A 217 -23.64 -47.40 -9.76
N SER A 218 -24.46 -47.26 -8.70
CA SER A 218 -24.19 -47.48 -7.25
C SER A 218 -23.82 -46.26 -6.35
N GLU A 219 -24.29 -46.28 -5.10
CA GLU A 219 -24.11 -45.25 -4.04
C GLU A 219 -22.64 -44.88 -3.75
N CYS A 220 -21.70 -45.81 -3.95
CA CYS A 220 -20.25 -45.61 -3.80
C CYS A 220 -19.67 -44.55 -4.77
N LEU A 221 -20.37 -44.23 -5.86
CA LEU A 221 -19.95 -43.26 -6.88
C LEU A 221 -20.29 -41.80 -6.53
N ARG A 222 -21.41 -41.58 -5.83
CA ARG A 222 -21.79 -40.25 -5.30
C ARG A 222 -20.75 -39.71 -4.33
N GLU A 223 -20.13 -40.63 -3.58
CA GLU A 223 -19.00 -40.31 -2.73
C GLU A 223 -17.75 -39.89 -3.51
N HIS A 224 -17.49 -40.44 -4.70
CA HIS A 224 -16.29 -40.06 -5.46
C HIS A 224 -16.42 -38.65 -6.04
N LEU A 225 -17.59 -38.33 -6.61
CA LEU A 225 -17.88 -37.02 -7.19
C LEU A 225 -17.88 -35.88 -6.17
N SER A 226 -18.36 -36.11 -4.94
CA SER A 226 -18.32 -35.12 -3.87
C SER A 226 -16.92 -34.85 -3.31
N LYS A 227 -15.94 -35.71 -3.66
CA LYS A 227 -14.54 -35.62 -3.23
C LYS A 227 -13.64 -34.89 -4.23
N ILE A 228 -14.13 -34.56 -5.44
CA ILE A 228 -13.33 -33.88 -6.47
C ILE A 228 -13.24 -32.38 -6.15
N PRO A 229 -12.03 -31.79 -6.10
CA PRO A 229 -11.87 -30.36 -5.84
C PRO A 229 -12.42 -29.52 -7.00
N PHE A 230 -13.08 -28.40 -6.67
CA PHE A 230 -13.72 -27.53 -7.65
C PHE A 230 -12.81 -27.05 -8.80
N PRO A 231 -11.49 -26.78 -8.62
CA PRO A 231 -10.63 -26.36 -9.72
C PRO A 231 -10.53 -27.42 -10.82
N LEU A 232 -10.46 -28.71 -10.46
CA LEU A 232 -10.41 -29.79 -11.44
C LEU A 232 -11.74 -29.94 -12.18
N LEU A 233 -12.87 -29.79 -11.48
CA LEU A 233 -14.20 -29.81 -12.10
C LEU A 233 -14.35 -28.69 -13.12
N LEU A 234 -13.98 -27.46 -12.73
CA LEU A 234 -14.05 -26.29 -13.60
C LEU A 234 -13.18 -26.45 -14.86
N VAL A 235 -11.95 -26.94 -14.72
CA VAL A 235 -11.08 -27.20 -15.87
C VAL A 235 -11.62 -28.34 -16.72
N HIS A 236 -12.12 -29.43 -16.14
CA HIS A 236 -12.71 -30.54 -16.89
C HIS A 236 -13.88 -30.07 -17.76
N ILE A 237 -14.82 -29.31 -17.19
CA ILE A 237 -15.96 -28.71 -17.92
C ILE A 237 -15.43 -27.76 -19.01
N GLY A 238 -14.39 -26.98 -18.70
CA GLY A 238 -13.77 -26.07 -19.65
C GLY A 238 -13.17 -26.79 -20.87
N VAL A 239 -12.45 -27.90 -20.64
CA VAL A 239 -11.91 -28.76 -21.71
C VAL A 239 -13.06 -29.32 -22.56
N GLY A 240 -14.10 -29.87 -21.94
CA GLY A 240 -15.28 -30.39 -22.65
C GLY A 240 -16.05 -29.33 -23.44
N SER A 241 -15.91 -28.06 -23.06
CA SER A 241 -16.51 -26.91 -23.76
C SER A 241 -15.62 -26.32 -24.85
N GLY A 242 -14.39 -26.85 -25.03
CA GLY A 242 -13.42 -26.35 -26.00
C GLY A 242 -12.76 -25.01 -25.61
N LEU A 243 -12.80 -24.62 -24.33
CA LEU A 243 -12.32 -23.30 -23.87
C LEU A 243 -10.79 -23.12 -23.93
N PHE A 244 -10.03 -24.22 -23.89
CA PHE A 244 -8.56 -24.19 -23.80
C PHE A 244 -7.84 -24.59 -25.09
N GLY A 245 -8.55 -24.64 -26.23
CA GLY A 245 -7.94 -24.90 -27.54
C GLY A 245 -7.28 -23.67 -28.18
N ASP A 246 -6.32 -23.88 -29.08
CA ASP A 246 -5.54 -22.84 -29.78
C ASP A 246 -6.39 -21.84 -30.60
N SER A 247 -7.65 -22.18 -30.88
CA SER A 247 -8.59 -21.33 -31.63
C SER A 247 -9.39 -20.40 -30.71
N GLY A 248 -8.79 -19.28 -30.35
CA GLY A 248 -9.49 -17.99 -30.24
C GLY A 248 -10.61 -17.88 -29.20
N LEU A 249 -10.23 -17.76 -27.92
CA LEU A 249 -11.05 -17.12 -26.88
C LEU A 249 -11.51 -15.68 -27.26
N ASN A 250 -11.04 -15.11 -28.38
CA ASN A 250 -11.37 -13.75 -28.80
C ASN A 250 -12.48 -13.62 -29.86
N SER A 251 -12.94 -14.72 -30.49
CA SER A 251 -13.97 -14.64 -31.55
C SER A 251 -15.36 -15.13 -31.15
N ASN A 252 -15.51 -15.94 -30.09
CA ASN A 252 -16.82 -16.49 -29.68
C ASN A 252 -16.99 -16.68 -28.15
N LYS A 253 -16.61 -15.67 -27.33
CA LYS A 253 -16.71 -15.76 -25.86
C LYS A 253 -18.12 -16.13 -25.37
N GLU A 254 -19.15 -15.54 -25.97
CA GLU A 254 -20.54 -15.81 -25.60
C GLU A 254 -20.97 -17.24 -25.93
N GLY A 255 -20.53 -17.79 -27.07
CA GLY A 255 -20.82 -19.17 -27.44
C GLY A 255 -20.19 -20.16 -26.47
N PHE A 256 -18.92 -19.97 -26.13
CA PHE A 256 -18.24 -20.82 -25.15
C PHE A 256 -18.85 -20.71 -23.75
N LEU A 257 -19.26 -19.51 -23.33
CA LEU A 257 -19.94 -19.33 -22.04
C LEU A 257 -21.27 -20.11 -21.99
N ARG A 258 -22.05 -20.09 -23.07
CA ARG A 258 -23.30 -20.86 -23.17
C ARG A 258 -23.04 -22.36 -23.12
N THR A 259 -22.06 -22.86 -23.89
CA THR A 259 -21.69 -24.29 -23.87
C THR A 259 -21.17 -24.70 -22.50
N PHE A 260 -20.37 -23.86 -21.85
CA PHE A 260 -19.87 -24.09 -20.50
C PHE A 260 -21.01 -24.16 -19.48
N GLN A 261 -21.95 -23.22 -19.51
CA GLN A 261 -23.12 -23.23 -18.62
C GLN A 261 -23.98 -24.47 -18.84
N GLN A 262 -24.21 -24.88 -20.09
CA GLN A 262 -24.94 -26.10 -20.43
C GLN A 262 -24.24 -27.34 -19.88
N ASN A 263 -22.92 -27.47 -20.08
CA ASN A 263 -22.15 -28.60 -19.57
C ASN A 263 -22.13 -28.61 -18.04
N LEU A 264 -22.01 -27.43 -17.41
CA LEU A 264 -22.05 -27.28 -15.95
C LEU A 264 -23.40 -27.73 -15.38
N GLU A 265 -24.52 -27.34 -16.00
CA GLU A 265 -25.86 -27.78 -15.59
C GLU A 265 -26.06 -29.29 -15.81
N GLN A 266 -25.59 -29.83 -16.95
CA GLN A 266 -25.66 -31.26 -17.25
C GLN A 266 -24.88 -32.12 -16.26
N ILE A 267 -23.67 -31.68 -15.88
CA ILE A 267 -22.78 -32.41 -14.99
C ILE A 267 -23.23 -32.27 -13.53
N PHE A 268 -23.68 -31.09 -13.12
CA PHE A 268 -24.05 -30.85 -11.73
C PHE A 268 -25.45 -31.31 -11.36
N LYS A 269 -26.38 -31.48 -12.33
CA LYS A 269 -27.80 -31.86 -12.11
C LYS A 269 -28.40 -31.14 -10.87
N ASP A 270 -29.43 -31.67 -10.24
CA ASP A 270 -29.97 -31.16 -8.95
C ASP A 270 -29.15 -31.67 -7.73
N TYR A 271 -27.86 -31.99 -7.91
CA TYR A 271 -27.02 -32.41 -6.80
C TYR A 271 -26.46 -31.22 -6.03
N GLU A 272 -26.75 -31.16 -4.73
CA GLU A 272 -26.26 -30.11 -3.81
C GLU A 272 -24.95 -30.53 -3.11
N TYR A 273 -23.96 -31.02 -3.86
CA TYR A 273 -22.66 -31.31 -3.26
C TYR A 273 -21.90 -30.01 -2.93
N PRO A 274 -21.22 -29.91 -1.78
CA PRO A 274 -20.50 -28.69 -1.40
C PRO A 274 -19.49 -28.21 -2.45
N ASN A 275 -18.74 -29.13 -3.05
CA ASN A 275 -17.77 -28.83 -4.11
C ASN A 275 -18.42 -28.32 -5.40
N TYR A 276 -19.65 -28.74 -5.71
CA TYR A 276 -20.42 -28.23 -6.86
C TYR A 276 -20.94 -26.82 -6.59
N CYS A 277 -21.39 -26.56 -5.36
CA CYS A 277 -21.75 -25.22 -4.92
C CYS A 277 -20.53 -24.26 -4.99
N GLU A 278 -19.34 -24.72 -4.61
CA GLU A 278 -18.08 -23.97 -4.79
C GLU A 278 -17.76 -23.72 -6.26
N ALA A 279 -17.85 -24.75 -7.12
CA ALA A 279 -17.62 -24.60 -8.55
C ALA A 279 -18.57 -23.56 -9.17
N ARG A 280 -19.87 -23.60 -8.81
CA ARG A 280 -20.85 -22.58 -9.24
C ARG A 280 -20.48 -21.18 -8.74
N ARG A 281 -20.06 -21.06 -7.48
CA ARG A 281 -19.64 -19.77 -6.89
C ARG A 281 -18.41 -19.19 -7.59
N TYR A 282 -17.45 -20.03 -7.95
CA TYR A 282 -16.16 -19.62 -8.51
C TYR A 282 -16.03 -19.80 -10.03
N GLN A 283 -17.12 -20.11 -10.74
CA GLN A 283 -17.11 -20.33 -12.20
C GLN A 283 -16.52 -19.15 -12.98
N ASN A 284 -16.69 -17.92 -12.47
CA ASN A 284 -16.16 -16.70 -13.11
C ASN A 284 -14.64 -16.75 -13.24
N LEU A 285 -13.91 -17.52 -12.41
CA LEU A 285 -12.46 -17.63 -12.48
C LEU A 285 -11.95 -18.20 -13.81
N ILE A 286 -12.75 -18.98 -14.54
CA ILE A 286 -12.39 -19.48 -15.89
C ILE A 286 -12.40 -18.35 -16.93
N PHE A 287 -13.22 -17.32 -16.71
CA PHE A 287 -13.39 -16.20 -17.64
C PHE A 287 -12.67 -14.93 -17.18
N SER A 288 -12.26 -14.90 -15.91
CA SER A 288 -11.45 -13.82 -15.34
C SER A 288 -10.00 -13.98 -15.77
N GLU A 289 -9.49 -13.00 -16.50
CA GLU A 289 -8.06 -12.88 -16.84
C GLU A 289 -7.38 -12.05 -15.73
N PRO A 290 -6.83 -12.66 -14.65
CA PRO A 290 -6.12 -11.93 -13.60
C PRO A 290 -4.93 -11.13 -14.15
N GLU A 291 -4.43 -11.51 -15.32
CA GLU A 291 -3.35 -10.84 -16.02
C GLU A 291 -3.77 -9.50 -16.62
N ARG A 292 -5.07 -9.18 -16.74
CA ARG A 292 -5.52 -7.88 -17.26
C ARG A 292 -5.33 -6.74 -16.25
N PRO A 293 -5.92 -6.80 -15.03
CA PRO A 293 -5.63 -5.79 -14.00
C PRO A 293 -4.14 -5.72 -13.68
N PHE A 294 -3.48 -6.88 -13.62
CA PHE A 294 -2.05 -6.96 -13.37
C PHE A 294 -1.23 -6.39 -14.55
N GLY A 295 -1.63 -6.67 -15.78
CA GLY A 295 -1.01 -6.16 -17.00
C GLY A 295 -1.12 -4.64 -17.10
N CYS A 296 -2.27 -4.06 -16.70
CA CYS A 296 -2.42 -2.61 -16.56
C CYS A 296 -1.45 -2.04 -15.51
N GLN A 297 -1.34 -2.68 -14.34
CA GLN A 297 -0.40 -2.24 -13.29
C GLN A 297 1.06 -2.37 -13.73
N LEU A 298 1.45 -3.50 -14.34
CA LEU A 298 2.77 -3.69 -14.93
C LEU A 298 3.07 -2.67 -16.02
N PHE A 299 2.11 -2.41 -16.90
CA PHE A 299 2.24 -1.41 -17.94
C PHE A 299 2.47 -0.03 -17.34
N GLN A 300 1.69 0.37 -16.32
CA GLN A 300 1.90 1.64 -15.59
C GLN A 300 3.29 1.69 -14.94
N ILE A 301 3.75 0.58 -14.35
CA ILE A 301 5.09 0.47 -13.77
C ILE A 301 6.18 0.64 -14.84
N MET A 302 6.00 0.08 -16.04
CA MET A 302 6.96 0.18 -17.14
C MET A 302 6.91 1.54 -17.84
N GLU A 303 5.73 2.13 -17.98
CA GLU A 303 5.54 3.43 -18.64
C GLU A 303 6.06 4.56 -17.75
N SER A 304 5.82 4.50 -16.44
CA SER A 304 6.42 5.41 -15.48
C SER A 304 7.94 5.42 -15.62
N GLN A 305 8.61 4.27 -15.78
CA GLN A 305 10.06 4.21 -16.01
C GLN A 305 10.52 4.98 -17.26
N LYS A 306 9.80 4.87 -18.39
CA LYS A 306 10.14 5.58 -19.63
C LYS A 306 10.05 7.11 -19.47
N ARG A 307 9.06 7.60 -18.71
CA ARG A 307 8.94 9.05 -18.44
C ARG A 307 10.12 9.58 -17.62
N HIS A 308 10.71 8.75 -16.75
CA HIS A 308 11.90 9.13 -15.96
C HIS A 308 13.21 9.02 -16.76
N SER A 309 13.25 8.30 -17.89
CA SER A 309 14.43 8.22 -18.76
C SER A 309 14.52 9.35 -19.80
N CYS A 310 13.41 9.99 -20.16
CA CYS A 310 13.32 10.94 -21.28
C CYS A 310 13.38 12.44 -20.89
N ILE A 311 13.70 12.79 -19.64
CA ILE A 311 13.92 14.18 -19.26
C ILE A 311 15.40 14.52 -19.47
N ASP A 312 15.71 15.02 -20.67
CA ASP A 312 17.00 15.61 -21.07
C ASP A 312 17.22 16.96 -20.35
N GLY A 313 17.43 16.91 -19.03
CA GLY A 313 17.89 18.02 -18.21
C GLY A 313 19.15 17.63 -17.43
N PRO A 314 20.08 18.57 -17.15
CA PRO A 314 21.32 18.25 -16.47
C PRO A 314 21.00 17.82 -15.02
N SER A 315 21.15 16.52 -14.76
CA SER A 315 21.53 15.96 -13.45
C SER A 315 20.78 16.47 -12.20
N LEU A 316 19.49 16.15 -12.09
CA LEU A 316 18.79 16.08 -10.80
C LEU A 316 18.48 14.61 -10.49
N ASN A 317 19.42 13.97 -9.78
CA ASN A 317 19.35 12.69 -9.05
C ASN A 317 18.49 11.56 -9.65
N ARG A 318 19.13 10.74 -10.51
CA ARG A 318 18.71 9.41 -10.96
C ARG A 318 18.61 8.34 -9.85
N ARG A 319 18.41 8.70 -8.57
CA ARG A 319 18.43 7.75 -7.45
C ARG A 319 17.00 7.46 -7.01
N SER A 320 16.57 6.21 -7.15
CA SER A 320 15.40 5.71 -6.41
C SER A 320 15.69 5.86 -4.91
N PHE A 321 14.79 6.51 -4.18
CA PHE A 321 14.91 6.73 -2.73
C PHE A 321 14.64 5.44 -1.95
N SER A 322 13.87 4.53 -2.55
CA SER A 322 13.55 3.20 -2.06
C SER A 322 14.28 2.14 -2.90
N PRO A 323 15.42 1.61 -2.41
CA PRO A 323 16.12 0.49 -3.06
C PRO A 323 15.22 -0.74 -3.23
N ILE A 324 14.26 -0.93 -2.32
CA ILE A 324 13.34 -2.06 -2.39
C ILE A 324 12.31 -1.90 -3.52
N ASN A 325 11.79 -0.70 -3.74
CA ASN A 325 10.88 -0.42 -4.85
C ASN A 325 11.58 -0.64 -6.21
N GLN A 326 12.85 -0.24 -6.32
CA GLN A 326 13.66 -0.52 -7.51
C GLN A 326 13.84 -2.03 -7.74
N ARG A 327 14.14 -2.80 -6.69
CA ARG A 327 14.24 -4.27 -6.78
C ARG A 327 12.91 -4.90 -7.21
N TYR A 328 11.79 -4.47 -6.65
CA TYR A 328 10.45 -4.94 -7.05
C TYR A 328 10.19 -4.69 -8.53
N ARG A 329 10.53 -3.50 -9.04
CA ARG A 329 10.37 -3.16 -10.46
C ARG A 329 11.15 -4.09 -11.39
N VAL A 330 12.39 -4.43 -11.03
CA VAL A 330 13.22 -5.33 -11.84
C VAL A 330 12.59 -6.72 -11.92
N VAL A 331 12.21 -7.30 -10.77
CA VAL A 331 11.61 -8.64 -10.73
C VAL A 331 10.27 -8.67 -11.47
N LEU A 332 9.44 -7.63 -11.31
CA LEU A 332 8.17 -7.52 -12.05
C LEU A 332 8.39 -7.40 -13.57
N GLY A 333 9.50 -6.80 -14.02
CA GLY A 333 9.89 -6.81 -15.43
C GLY A 333 10.19 -8.21 -15.96
N TRP A 334 10.79 -9.08 -15.13
CA TRP A 334 10.98 -10.49 -15.49
C TRP A 334 9.67 -11.26 -15.51
N ILE A 335 8.76 -10.99 -14.56
CA ILE A 335 7.42 -11.59 -14.55
C ILE A 335 6.60 -11.14 -15.77
N HIS A 336 6.71 -9.88 -16.19
CA HIS A 336 6.11 -9.42 -17.45
C HIS A 336 6.65 -10.18 -18.66
N SER A 337 7.96 -10.47 -18.66
CA SER A 337 8.57 -11.30 -19.71
C SER A 337 8.11 -12.76 -19.64
N PHE A 338 7.88 -13.32 -18.46
CA PHE A 338 7.27 -14.64 -18.28
C PHE A 338 5.84 -14.67 -18.83
N LEU A 339 5.04 -13.63 -18.53
CA LEU A 339 3.68 -13.50 -19.03
C LEU A 339 3.64 -13.47 -20.57
N ASN A 340 4.59 -12.81 -21.22
CA ASN A 340 4.67 -12.78 -22.68
C ASN A 340 5.05 -14.15 -23.29
N ASP A 341 5.88 -14.93 -22.62
CA ASP A 341 6.33 -16.23 -23.12
C ASP A 341 5.29 -17.34 -22.92
N PHE A 342 4.62 -17.36 -21.76
CA PHE A 342 3.68 -18.42 -21.38
C PHE A 342 2.22 -18.03 -21.50
N GLY A 343 1.92 -16.75 -21.74
CA GLY A 343 0.55 -16.23 -21.82
C GLY A 343 -0.21 -16.23 -20.49
N ARG A 344 0.40 -16.63 -19.37
CA ARG A 344 -0.20 -16.70 -18.03
C ARG A 344 0.75 -16.18 -16.96
N LEU A 345 0.23 -15.86 -15.78
CA LEU A 345 1.07 -15.53 -14.63
C LEU A 345 1.59 -16.81 -13.94
N PRO A 346 2.67 -16.73 -13.15
CA PRO A 346 3.11 -17.81 -12.27
C PRO A 346 1.98 -18.26 -11.34
N VAL A 347 1.84 -19.56 -11.15
CA VAL A 347 0.80 -20.10 -10.24
C VAL A 347 1.10 -19.74 -8.79
N SER A 348 0.09 -19.74 -7.91
CA SER A 348 0.33 -19.64 -6.46
C SER A 348 0.75 -20.99 -5.90
N LYS A 349 1.72 -20.98 -4.96
CA LYS A 349 2.09 -22.16 -4.18
C LYS A 349 0.98 -22.56 -3.19
N LYS A 350 0.21 -21.59 -2.68
CA LYS A 350 -0.85 -21.82 -1.70
C LYS A 350 -2.20 -21.98 -2.40
N LEU A 351 -2.90 -23.05 -2.03
CA LEU A 351 -4.26 -23.32 -2.49
C LEU A 351 -5.28 -22.74 -1.50
N PRO A 352 -6.46 -22.32 -1.99
CA PRO A 352 -7.57 -21.98 -1.12
C PRO A 352 -8.13 -23.23 -0.44
N GLU A 353 -8.83 -23.05 0.68
CA GLU A 353 -9.65 -24.11 1.24
C GLU A 353 -10.77 -24.48 0.26
N MET A 354 -11.06 -25.78 0.15
CA MET A 354 -12.04 -26.31 -0.78
C MET A 354 -12.58 -27.66 -0.28
N HIS A 355 -13.81 -27.98 -0.68
CA HIS A 355 -14.44 -29.26 -0.33
C HIS A 355 -13.93 -30.37 -1.26
N CYS A 356 -13.13 -31.29 -0.71
CA CYS A 356 -12.62 -32.48 -1.39
C CYS A 356 -12.07 -33.48 -0.38
N ASP A 357 -11.66 -34.68 -0.82
CA ASP A 357 -10.95 -35.60 0.05
C ASP A 357 -9.48 -35.16 0.27
N THR A 358 -8.90 -35.65 1.37
CA THR A 358 -7.52 -35.32 1.73
C THR A 358 -6.52 -35.80 0.68
N LEU A 359 -6.73 -36.96 0.06
CA LEU A 359 -5.80 -37.51 -0.91
C LEU A 359 -5.79 -36.70 -2.22
N THR A 360 -6.95 -36.35 -2.77
CA THR A 360 -7.02 -35.52 -3.99
C THR A 360 -6.56 -34.10 -3.71
N TYR A 361 -6.85 -33.54 -2.54
CA TYR A 361 -6.29 -32.25 -2.15
C TYR A 361 -4.76 -32.25 -2.15
N LEU A 362 -4.13 -33.27 -1.52
CA LEU A 362 -2.67 -33.40 -1.48
C LEU A 362 -2.07 -33.64 -2.87
N GLN A 363 -2.77 -34.35 -3.76
CA GLN A 363 -2.33 -34.53 -5.15
C GLN A 363 -2.39 -33.21 -5.91
N LEU A 364 -3.48 -32.44 -5.77
CA LEU A 364 -3.60 -31.12 -6.38
C LEU A 364 -2.54 -30.17 -5.83
N GLN A 365 -2.31 -30.17 -4.52
CA GLN A 365 -1.26 -29.38 -3.89
C GLN A 365 0.13 -29.72 -4.46
N LYS A 366 0.44 -31.00 -4.64
CA LYS A 366 1.71 -31.41 -5.27
C LYS A 366 1.83 -30.93 -6.71
N LEU A 367 0.75 -30.97 -7.49
CA LEU A 367 0.75 -30.46 -8.87
C LEU A 367 1.07 -28.97 -8.92
N TYR A 368 0.42 -28.17 -8.08
CA TYR A 368 0.67 -26.73 -7.99
C TYR A 368 2.04 -26.41 -7.42
N ASP A 369 2.52 -27.15 -6.43
CA ASP A 369 3.87 -26.97 -5.87
C ASP A 369 4.95 -27.25 -6.93
N GLN A 370 4.81 -28.32 -7.71
CA GLN A 370 5.72 -28.63 -8.81
C GLN A 370 5.69 -27.55 -9.89
N GLN A 371 4.50 -27.10 -10.30
CA GLN A 371 4.36 -26.05 -11.31
C GLN A 371 4.93 -24.71 -10.81
N TYR A 372 4.68 -24.36 -9.54
CA TYR A 372 5.24 -23.17 -8.91
C TYR A 372 6.77 -23.18 -8.96
N HIS A 373 7.40 -24.28 -8.55
CA HIS A 373 8.85 -24.41 -8.57
C HIS A 373 9.43 -24.32 -9.99
N GLN A 374 8.72 -24.84 -10.99
CA GLN A 374 9.09 -24.67 -12.40
C GLN A 374 8.98 -23.21 -12.83
N ASP A 375 7.85 -22.54 -12.54
CA ASP A 375 7.61 -21.14 -12.92
C ASP A 375 8.66 -20.21 -12.29
N VAL A 376 8.95 -20.36 -11.00
CA VAL A 376 9.97 -19.58 -10.28
C VAL A 376 11.37 -19.84 -10.84
N SER A 377 11.70 -21.10 -11.16
CA SER A 377 13.01 -21.44 -11.75
C SER A 377 13.19 -20.78 -13.12
N GLN A 378 12.14 -20.70 -13.94
CA GLN A 378 12.18 -19.99 -15.23
C GLN A 378 12.45 -18.48 -15.06
N ILE A 379 11.89 -17.88 -14.02
CA ILE A 379 12.14 -16.46 -13.68
C ILE A 379 13.58 -16.28 -13.18
N LEU A 380 14.09 -17.20 -12.35
CA LEU A 380 15.47 -17.20 -11.84
C LEU A 380 16.51 -17.42 -12.95
N ASP A 381 16.21 -18.25 -13.94
CA ASP A 381 17.11 -18.47 -15.09
C ASP A 381 17.24 -17.20 -15.94
N LYS A 382 16.14 -16.43 -16.09
CA LYS A 382 16.19 -15.10 -16.71
C LYS A 382 16.97 -14.09 -15.87
N TYR A 383 16.86 -14.13 -14.54
CA TYR A 383 17.72 -13.34 -13.65
C TYR A 383 19.21 -13.61 -13.91
N SER A 384 19.57 -14.88 -14.06
CA SER A 384 20.96 -15.32 -14.25
C SER A 384 21.54 -14.95 -15.63
N ARG A 385 20.67 -14.77 -16.64
CA ARG A 385 21.06 -14.43 -18.03
C ARG A 385 20.91 -12.95 -18.37
N GLY A 386 20.17 -12.18 -17.56
CA GLY A 386 19.75 -10.80 -17.83
C GLY A 386 20.51 -9.73 -17.05
N THR A 387 21.62 -10.05 -16.39
CA THR A 387 22.55 -9.10 -15.74
C THR A 387 23.36 -8.28 -16.76
N ASP A 388 22.75 -7.83 -17.85
CA ASP A 388 23.27 -6.65 -18.54
C ASP A 388 22.73 -5.43 -17.79
N SER A 389 23.59 -4.89 -16.92
CA SER A 389 23.41 -3.69 -16.09
C SER A 389 23.07 -2.39 -16.86
N SER A 390 22.62 -2.49 -18.12
CA SER A 390 22.41 -1.37 -19.03
C SER A 390 20.99 -0.78 -19.00
N MET A 391 19.99 -1.49 -18.48
CA MET A 391 18.61 -0.98 -18.38
C MET A 391 18.27 -0.30 -17.05
N PHE A 392 18.97 -0.62 -15.95
CA PHE A 392 18.57 -0.21 -14.59
C PHE A 392 19.55 0.71 -13.84
N GLY A 393 20.64 1.13 -14.48
CA GLY A 393 21.47 2.26 -14.04
C GLY A 393 22.21 2.15 -12.70
N GLN A 394 22.02 1.09 -11.92
CA GLN A 394 22.73 0.80 -10.67
C GLN A 394 22.85 -0.73 -10.47
N ASP A 395 23.89 -1.16 -9.76
CA ASP A 395 24.07 -2.55 -9.30
C ASP A 395 23.01 -2.89 -8.24
N VAL A 396 21.82 -3.27 -8.69
CA VAL A 396 20.72 -3.69 -7.82
C VAL A 396 20.92 -5.17 -7.46
N HIS A 397 21.42 -5.44 -6.26
CA HIS A 397 21.52 -6.81 -5.74
C HIS A 397 20.11 -7.38 -5.47
N ILE A 398 19.74 -8.42 -6.21
CA ILE A 398 18.46 -9.13 -6.07
C ILE A 398 18.75 -10.52 -5.51
N THR A 399 18.08 -10.90 -4.43
CA THR A 399 18.27 -12.21 -3.82
C THR A 399 17.20 -13.19 -4.31
N PRO A 400 17.48 -14.51 -4.35
CA PRO A 400 16.48 -15.53 -4.67
C PRO A 400 15.24 -15.46 -3.76
N GLU A 401 15.44 -15.13 -2.48
CA GLU A 401 14.37 -15.01 -1.49
C GLU A 401 13.41 -13.87 -1.84
N LEU A 402 13.92 -12.76 -2.40
CA LEU A 402 13.09 -11.65 -2.87
C LEU A 402 12.23 -12.05 -4.06
N ILE A 403 12.80 -12.81 -5.01
CA ILE A 403 12.08 -13.30 -6.18
C ILE A 403 10.95 -14.23 -5.73
N GLN A 404 11.27 -15.15 -4.81
CA GLN A 404 10.29 -16.05 -4.23
C GLN A 404 9.18 -15.30 -3.49
N PHE A 405 9.53 -14.29 -2.67
CA PHE A 405 8.56 -13.43 -2.00
C PHE A 405 7.60 -12.76 -2.98
N ILE A 406 8.09 -12.21 -4.09
CA ILE A 406 7.25 -11.53 -5.08
C ILE A 406 6.34 -12.55 -5.80
N CYS A 407 6.85 -13.74 -6.12
CA CYS A 407 6.03 -14.79 -6.73
C CYS A 407 4.94 -15.29 -5.78
N ASP A 408 5.24 -15.46 -4.49
CA ASP A 408 4.28 -15.88 -3.46
C ASP A 408 3.15 -14.86 -3.26
N HIS A 409 3.43 -13.58 -3.43
CA HIS A 409 2.49 -12.48 -3.18
C HIS A 409 2.05 -11.77 -4.45
N LEU A 410 2.27 -12.37 -5.62
CA LEU A 410 2.09 -11.71 -6.91
C LEU A 410 0.67 -11.15 -7.10
N TYR A 411 -0.33 -11.94 -6.73
CA TYR A 411 -1.74 -11.58 -6.85
C TYR A 411 -2.22 -10.61 -5.76
N CYS A 412 -1.37 -10.32 -4.77
CA CYS A 412 -1.56 -9.27 -3.77
C CYS A 412 -0.93 -7.93 -4.20
N LEU A 413 -0.33 -7.83 -5.40
CA LEU A 413 0.32 -6.61 -5.87
C LEU A 413 -0.65 -5.41 -5.85
N ARG A 414 -0.10 -4.28 -5.41
CA ARG A 414 -0.72 -2.96 -5.46
C ARG A 414 0.29 -1.96 -6.00
N TYR A 415 -0.18 -1.16 -6.94
CA TYR A 415 0.53 0.00 -7.45
C TYR A 415 -0.13 1.25 -6.89
N VAL A 416 0.62 2.03 -6.10
CA VAL A 416 0.15 3.27 -5.50
C VAL A 416 0.85 4.43 -6.21
N GLU A 417 0.06 5.25 -6.90
CA GLU A 417 0.56 6.48 -7.50
C GLU A 417 0.35 7.65 -6.53
N PHE A 418 1.45 8.26 -6.09
CA PHE A 418 1.41 9.47 -5.28
C PHE A 418 1.29 10.67 -6.20
N LYS A 419 0.09 11.21 -6.27
CA LYS A 419 -0.15 12.55 -6.83
C LYS A 419 0.15 13.54 -5.73
N ASN A 420 1.43 13.85 -5.54
CA ASN A 420 1.82 14.90 -4.59
C ASN A 420 1.15 16.19 -5.06
N ALA A 421 0.05 16.53 -4.38
CA ALA A 421 -0.57 17.83 -4.53
C ALA A 421 0.35 18.88 -3.94
N SER A 422 0.04 20.14 -4.24
CA SER A 422 0.63 21.26 -3.53
C SER A 422 0.56 21.05 -2.01
N PHE A 423 1.62 21.43 -1.30
CA PHE A 423 1.64 21.50 0.16
C PHE A 423 0.67 22.56 0.69
N ARG A 424 0.07 23.31 -0.24
CA ARG A 424 -0.93 24.34 0.02
C ARG A 424 -2.13 24.28 -0.94
N TRP A 425 -3.36 24.23 -0.43
CA TRP A 425 -4.57 24.06 -1.24
C TRP A 425 -5.33 25.40 -1.34
N GLY A 426 -4.79 26.40 -2.04
CA GLY A 426 -5.43 27.72 -2.23
C GLY A 426 -4.67 28.88 -1.59
N GLU A 427 -5.25 30.07 -1.59
CA GLU A 427 -4.63 31.31 -1.09
C GLU A 427 -5.56 32.09 -0.15
N LEU A 428 -4.99 32.78 0.85
CA LEU A 428 -5.74 33.68 1.75
C LEU A 428 -5.92 35.09 1.17
N SER A 429 -5.08 35.48 0.22
CA SER A 429 -5.12 36.78 -0.45
C SER A 429 -5.06 36.57 -1.96
N GLY A 430 -5.96 37.20 -2.71
CA GLY A 430 -6.27 36.86 -4.11
C GLY A 430 -5.13 37.12 -5.11
N GLY A 431 -4.12 36.26 -5.11
CA GLY A 431 -3.22 36.09 -6.23
C GLY A 431 -3.93 35.40 -7.39
N ASP A 432 -3.47 35.72 -8.60
CA ASP A 432 -4.01 35.22 -9.88
C ASP A 432 -3.52 33.79 -10.22
N ASP A 433 -2.91 33.08 -9.26
CA ASP A 433 -2.48 31.69 -9.47
C ASP A 433 -3.69 30.77 -9.38
N ARG A 434 -4.27 30.49 -10.55
CA ARG A 434 -5.34 29.51 -10.72
C ARG A 434 -4.89 28.18 -10.10
N VAL A 435 -5.60 27.75 -9.06
CA VAL A 435 -5.54 26.40 -8.50
C VAL A 435 -5.52 25.40 -9.67
N ASP A 436 -4.60 24.44 -9.62
CA ASP A 436 -4.48 23.40 -10.64
C ASP A 436 -5.88 22.87 -11.00
N PRO A 437 -6.36 23.01 -12.25
CA PRO A 437 -7.68 22.53 -12.64
C PRO A 437 -7.89 21.06 -12.34
N SER A 438 -6.81 20.27 -12.28
CA SER A 438 -6.83 18.86 -11.90
C SER A 438 -7.17 18.68 -10.41
N LEU A 439 -6.68 19.56 -9.53
CA LEU A 439 -7.00 19.57 -8.11
C LEU A 439 -8.46 20.00 -7.87
N GLY A 440 -8.90 21.07 -8.54
CA GLY A 440 -10.29 21.54 -8.45
C GLY A 440 -11.30 20.46 -8.83
N LYS A 441 -11.05 19.73 -9.93
CA LYS A 441 -11.91 18.60 -10.33
C LYS A 441 -11.94 17.49 -9.27
N ARG A 442 -10.79 17.13 -8.71
CA ARG A 442 -10.69 16.08 -7.67
C ARG A 442 -11.39 16.47 -6.38
N LEU A 443 -11.30 17.74 -5.98
CA LEU A 443 -12.01 18.26 -4.82
C LEU A 443 -13.52 18.18 -5.01
N ILE A 444 -14.01 18.50 -6.21
CA ILE A 444 -15.44 18.37 -6.52
C ILE A 444 -15.87 16.89 -6.49
N GLU A 445 -15.09 15.99 -7.10
CA GLU A 445 -15.35 14.55 -7.05
C GLU A 445 -15.43 14.04 -5.60
N ALA A 446 -14.42 14.36 -4.78
CA ALA A 446 -14.41 13.97 -3.36
C ALA A 446 -15.57 14.60 -2.57
N PHE A 447 -15.95 15.83 -2.88
CA PHE A 447 -17.10 16.48 -2.25
C PHE A 447 -18.43 15.77 -2.57
N LEU A 448 -18.59 15.34 -3.82
CA LEU A 448 -19.79 14.59 -4.24
C LEU A 448 -19.88 13.24 -3.50
N ASP A 449 -18.76 12.53 -3.36
CA ASP A 449 -18.69 11.28 -2.62
C ASP A 449 -19.02 11.48 -1.12
N ASP A 450 -18.54 12.57 -0.50
CA ASP A 450 -18.88 12.97 0.87
C ASP A 450 -20.39 13.24 1.03
N GLN A 451 -21.00 13.94 0.06
CA GLN A 451 -22.45 14.20 0.10
C GLN A 451 -23.29 12.92 -0.03
N GLU A 452 -22.86 11.96 -0.84
CA GLU A 452 -23.55 10.67 -0.98
C GLU A 452 -23.47 9.81 0.28
N SER A 453 -22.33 9.84 0.97
CA SER A 453 -22.11 9.14 2.24
C SER A 453 -22.73 9.84 3.45
N GLY A 454 -23.09 11.13 3.32
CA GLY A 454 -23.56 11.96 4.42
C GLY A 454 -22.45 12.41 5.37
N GLU A 455 -21.19 12.23 4.96
CA GLU A 455 -20.00 12.62 5.72
C GLU A 455 -19.53 14.02 5.28
N GLN A 456 -18.77 14.71 6.13
CA GLN A 456 -18.29 16.09 5.88
C GLN A 456 -16.76 16.19 5.98
N GLN A 457 -16.07 15.08 5.71
CA GLN A 457 -14.63 14.91 5.97
C GLN A 457 -13.78 15.88 5.15
N LEU A 458 -14.16 16.16 3.90
CA LEU A 458 -13.43 17.07 3.03
C LEU A 458 -13.48 18.51 3.56
N VAL A 459 -14.64 18.96 4.07
CA VAL A 459 -14.77 20.32 4.62
C VAL A 459 -13.94 20.47 5.89
N GLU A 460 -13.95 19.46 6.75
CA GLU A 460 -13.12 19.41 7.96
C GLU A 460 -11.62 19.41 7.61
N PHE A 461 -11.22 18.62 6.61
CA PHE A 461 -9.85 18.57 6.09
C PHE A 461 -9.39 19.93 5.54
N LEU A 462 -10.21 20.57 4.70
CA LEU A 462 -9.92 21.88 4.12
C LEU A 462 -9.90 22.98 5.19
N PHE A 463 -10.70 22.84 6.25
CA PHE A 463 -10.72 23.77 7.36
C PHE A 463 -9.42 23.70 8.17
N LEU A 464 -8.92 22.50 8.46
CA LEU A 464 -7.62 22.34 9.12
C LEU A 464 -6.46 22.88 8.27
N ASP A 465 -6.52 22.71 6.95
CA ASP A 465 -5.53 23.33 6.04
C ASP A 465 -5.64 24.86 6.07
N PHE A 466 -6.85 25.40 5.97
CA PHE A 466 -7.14 26.83 6.07
C PHE A 466 -6.58 27.45 7.36
N LEU A 467 -6.81 26.80 8.50
CA LEU A 467 -6.40 27.31 9.80
C LEU A 467 -4.87 27.44 9.93
N ASP A 468 -4.09 26.63 9.22
CA ASP A 468 -2.64 26.77 9.24
C ASP A 468 -2.17 28.04 8.55
N TYR A 469 -2.77 28.41 7.41
CA TYR A 469 -2.47 29.70 6.78
C TYR A 469 -2.93 30.84 7.67
N PHE A 470 -4.13 30.72 8.22
CA PHE A 470 -4.75 31.78 8.99
C PHE A 470 -3.91 32.13 10.22
N LEU A 471 -3.45 31.12 10.96
CA LEU A 471 -2.62 31.33 12.15
C LEU A 471 -1.20 31.82 11.80
N ALA A 472 -0.62 31.38 10.68
CA ALA A 472 0.71 31.81 10.26
C ALA A 472 0.74 33.28 9.78
N GLU A 473 -0.27 33.70 9.01
CA GLU A 473 -0.32 35.06 8.44
C GLU A 473 -0.91 36.09 9.40
N ARG A 474 -1.83 35.68 10.29
CA ARG A 474 -2.60 36.57 11.16
C ARG A 474 -2.69 35.98 12.58
N PRO A 475 -1.62 36.06 13.37
CA PRO A 475 -1.62 35.57 14.74
C PRO A 475 -2.52 36.45 15.61
N GLY A 476 -3.76 36.00 15.86
CA GLY A 476 -4.70 36.70 16.73
C GLY A 476 -6.08 36.04 16.78
N ALA A 477 -6.69 36.03 17.97
CA ALA A 477 -8.05 35.52 18.16
C ALA A 477 -9.06 36.42 17.43
N ARG A 478 -9.82 35.84 16.50
CA ARG A 478 -10.92 36.51 15.79
C ARG A 478 -12.26 35.91 16.18
N SER A 479 -13.34 36.65 15.93
CA SER A 479 -14.68 36.13 16.17
C SER A 479 -14.96 34.93 15.25
N PRO A 480 -15.75 33.93 15.70
CA PRO A 480 -16.12 32.77 14.89
C PRO A 480 -16.72 33.15 13.53
N GLU A 481 -17.48 34.24 13.46
CA GLU A 481 -18.09 34.71 12.21
C GLU A 481 -17.05 35.22 11.21
N ALA A 482 -16.00 35.91 11.70
CA ALA A 482 -14.92 36.38 10.86
C ALA A 482 -14.09 35.21 10.30
N LEU A 483 -13.85 34.18 11.12
CA LEU A 483 -13.17 32.96 10.69
C LEU A 483 -13.95 32.22 9.60
N LEU A 484 -15.26 32.08 9.75
CA LEU A 484 -16.14 31.48 8.75
C LEU A 484 -16.18 32.28 7.44
N ALA A 485 -16.19 33.61 7.53
CA ALA A 485 -16.17 34.46 6.34
C ALA A 485 -14.87 34.29 5.52
N GLU A 486 -13.73 34.22 6.20
CA GLU A 486 -12.45 33.98 5.54
C GLU A 486 -12.31 32.57 5.00
N PHE A 487 -12.83 31.57 5.73
CA PHE A 487 -12.87 30.20 5.23
C PHE A 487 -13.74 30.07 3.98
N ARG A 488 -14.88 30.79 3.90
CA ARG A 488 -15.68 30.86 2.65
C ARG A 488 -14.87 31.45 1.50
N GLY A 489 -14.10 32.51 1.75
CA GLY A 489 -13.21 33.10 0.75
C GLY A 489 -12.17 32.10 0.25
N TYR A 490 -11.56 31.35 1.17
CA TYR A 490 -10.61 30.28 0.86
C TYR A 490 -11.24 29.18 0.00
N LEU A 491 -12.44 28.69 0.36
CA LEU A 491 -13.17 27.73 -0.47
C LEU A 491 -13.46 28.28 -1.87
N GLY A 492 -13.71 29.58 -1.99
CA GLY A 492 -13.87 30.24 -3.29
C GLY A 492 -12.63 30.23 -4.16
N THR A 493 -11.44 30.39 -3.57
CA THR A 493 -10.18 30.24 -4.33
C THR A 493 -10.01 28.83 -4.90
N LEU A 494 -10.58 27.82 -4.24
CA LEU A 494 -10.61 26.43 -4.68
C LEU A 494 -11.74 26.10 -5.66
N GLY A 495 -12.62 27.06 -5.98
CA GLY A 495 -13.81 26.84 -6.82
C GLY A 495 -14.96 26.11 -6.10
N LEU A 496 -14.95 26.13 -4.76
CA LEU A 496 -15.90 25.43 -3.89
C LEU A 496 -16.89 26.40 -3.20
N ASP A 497 -17.18 27.56 -3.80
CA ASP A 497 -18.09 28.59 -3.25
C ASP A 497 -19.49 28.09 -2.86
N HIS A 498 -19.92 26.99 -3.47
CA HIS A 498 -21.25 26.41 -3.33
C HIS A 498 -21.36 25.42 -2.17
N VAL A 499 -20.25 25.09 -1.51
CA VAL A 499 -20.20 24.12 -0.41
C VAL A 499 -20.79 24.73 0.86
N ARG A 500 -21.70 23.99 1.52
CA ARG A 500 -22.26 24.41 2.81
C ARG A 500 -21.29 24.09 3.94
N ILE A 501 -20.93 25.12 4.71
CA ILE A 501 -20.09 24.96 5.91
C ILE A 501 -20.99 24.61 7.10
N PRO A 502 -20.67 23.55 7.88
CA PRO A 502 -21.41 23.18 9.08
C PRO A 502 -21.33 24.28 10.14
N SER A 503 -22.45 24.59 10.80
CA SER A 503 -22.51 25.62 11.85
C SER A 503 -21.67 25.27 13.09
N GLU A 504 -21.45 23.98 13.33
CA GLU A 504 -20.69 23.46 14.48
C GLU A 504 -19.18 23.39 14.22
N LEU A 505 -18.72 23.60 12.98
CA LEU A 505 -17.32 23.37 12.58
C LEU A 505 -16.32 24.21 13.37
N VAL A 506 -16.67 25.45 13.71
CA VAL A 506 -15.80 26.36 14.49
C VAL A 506 -15.91 26.12 15.99
N GLN A 507 -16.98 25.46 16.44
CA GLN A 507 -17.18 25.12 17.85
C GLN A 507 -16.47 23.81 18.24
N ARG A 508 -16.22 22.94 17.25
CA ARG A 508 -15.45 21.70 17.33
C ARG A 508 -13.95 21.96 17.26
#